data_AF-A0A098AYX6-F1
#
_entry.id   AF-A0A098AYX6-F1
#
_cell.length_a   1.000
_cell.length_b   1.000
_cell.length_c   1.000
_cell.angle_alpha   90.00
_cell.angle_beta   90.00
_cell.angle_gamma   90.00
#
_symmetry.space_group_name_H-M   'P 1'
#
loop_
_entity.id
_entity.type
_entity.pdbx_description
1 polymer ?
#
loop_
_entity_poly.entity_id
_entity_poly.type
_entity_poly.pdbx_seq_one_letter_code
_entity_poly.pdbx_strand_id
1 'polypeptide(L)'
;MKNTIEDFFTTDTYSAVHGYTIHLSRAPEFATQAVVEDADGKQTLVDVSHRDWEDFDDLLDIIVEEYETPSPLDDVFTAAEAAALWGLDESTVKKACLQGRFRHYEAKKSGWPWLVTRQGMERVYGGPK
;
A
#
# COMPACT_ATOMS: atom_id res chain seq x y z
N MET A 1 -20.66 -4.86 -26.69
CA MET A 1 -20.66 -3.47 -26.19
C MET A 1 -19.24 -3.16 -25.78
N LYS A 2 -18.72 -1.97 -26.06
CA LYS A 2 -17.40 -1.58 -25.54
C LYS A 2 -17.63 -1.25 -24.07
N ASN A 3 -17.03 -1.98 -23.14
CA ASN A 3 -17.11 -1.66 -21.71
C ASN A 3 -15.97 -0.67 -21.42
N THR A 4 -16.19 0.61 -21.70
CA THR A 4 -15.20 1.66 -21.41
C THR A 4 -15.44 2.28 -20.03
N ILE A 5 -14.41 2.94 -19.48
CA ILE A 5 -14.55 3.71 -18.22
C ILE A 5 -15.59 4.82 -18.37
N GLU A 6 -15.67 5.45 -19.54
CA GLU A 6 -16.69 6.48 -19.82
C GLU A 6 -18.10 5.90 -19.71
N ASP A 7 -18.35 4.74 -20.33
CA ASP A 7 -19.65 4.06 -20.27
C ASP A 7 -20.03 3.69 -18.82
N PHE A 8 -19.04 3.27 -18.00
CA PHE A 8 -19.24 2.93 -16.59
C PHE A 8 -19.86 4.08 -15.78
N PHE A 9 -19.31 5.30 -15.91
CA PHE A 9 -19.78 6.46 -15.17
C PHE A 9 -21.07 7.09 -15.71
N THR A 10 -21.59 6.63 -16.86
CA THR A 10 -22.94 7.04 -17.32
C THR A 10 -24.07 6.34 -16.58
N THR A 11 -23.75 5.34 -15.75
CA THR A 11 -24.71 4.53 -14.99
C THR A 11 -24.80 4.96 -13.53
N ASP A 12 -25.79 4.44 -12.79
CA ASP A 12 -25.88 4.64 -11.33
C ASP A 12 -24.65 4.01 -10.66
N THR A 13 -23.76 4.89 -10.20
CA THR A 13 -22.44 4.55 -9.65
C THR A 13 -22.31 5.14 -8.25
N TYR A 14 -21.68 4.40 -7.35
CA TYR A 14 -21.32 4.87 -6.01
C TYR A 14 -19.85 4.61 -5.73
N SER A 15 -19.30 5.36 -4.77
CA SER A 15 -17.86 5.34 -4.49
C SER A 15 -17.56 5.11 -3.02
N ALA A 16 -16.46 4.41 -2.74
CA ALA A 16 -15.89 4.24 -1.40
C ALA A 16 -14.42 4.68 -1.37
N VAL A 17 -13.99 5.30 -0.26
CA VAL A 17 -12.66 5.92 -0.14
C VAL A 17 -11.76 5.11 0.81
N HIS A 18 -10.63 4.61 0.30
CA HIS A 18 -9.65 3.78 1.01
C HIS A 18 -8.21 4.13 0.58
N GLY A 19 -7.79 5.39 0.74
CA GLY A 19 -6.50 5.89 0.20
C GLY A 19 -6.48 6.07 -1.32
N TYR A 20 -7.35 5.34 -2.02
CA TYR A 20 -7.82 5.51 -3.40
C TYR A 20 -9.36 5.44 -3.42
N THR A 21 -10.00 5.77 -4.54
CA THR A 21 -11.47 5.73 -4.67
C THR A 21 -11.89 4.53 -5.50
N ILE A 22 -12.75 3.68 -4.95
CA ILE A 22 -13.35 2.54 -5.65
C ILE A 22 -14.74 2.95 -6.09
N HIS A 23 -15.01 2.89 -7.39
CA HIS A 23 -16.31 3.16 -7.99
C HIS A 23 -16.96 1.85 -8.42
N LEU A 24 -18.23 1.67 -8.06
CA LEU A 24 -19.03 0.49 -8.36
C LEU A 24 -20.31 0.90 -9.09
N SER A 25 -20.62 0.20 -10.19
CA SER A 25 -21.85 0.41 -10.97
C SER A 25 -22.92 -0.58 -10.53
N ARG A 26 -24.18 -0.11 -10.47
CA ARG A 26 -25.35 -0.99 -10.27
C ARG A 26 -25.87 -1.61 -11.57
N ALA A 27 -25.30 -1.25 -12.71
CA ALA A 27 -25.75 -1.77 -13.99
C ALA A 27 -25.26 -3.23 -14.18
N PRO A 28 -26.13 -4.17 -14.59
CA PRO A 28 -25.78 -5.58 -14.73
C PRO A 28 -24.57 -5.85 -15.64
N GLU A 29 -24.37 -5.02 -16.68
CA GLU A 29 -23.24 -5.10 -17.61
C GLU A 29 -21.87 -4.81 -16.97
N PHE A 30 -21.86 -4.17 -15.79
CA PHE A 30 -20.67 -3.85 -15.00
C PHE A 30 -20.65 -4.59 -13.65
N ALA A 31 -21.53 -5.57 -13.43
CA ALA A 31 -21.64 -6.30 -12.16
C ALA A 31 -20.36 -7.06 -11.74
N THR A 32 -19.44 -7.23 -12.68
CA THR A 32 -18.13 -7.89 -12.50
C THR A 32 -16.97 -6.92 -12.66
N GLN A 33 -17.25 -5.62 -12.71
CA GLN A 33 -16.26 -4.59 -12.98
C GLN A 33 -16.33 -3.49 -11.92
N ALA A 34 -15.16 -3.02 -11.51
CA ALA A 34 -15.01 -1.84 -10.67
C ALA A 34 -14.09 -0.83 -11.38
N VAL A 35 -14.22 0.45 -11.06
CA VAL A 35 -13.22 1.44 -11.46
C VAL A 35 -12.46 1.88 -10.22
N VAL A 36 -11.15 1.66 -10.20
CA VAL A 36 -10.26 2.15 -9.15
C VAL A 36 -9.60 3.45 -9.61
N GLU A 37 -9.74 4.50 -8.83
CA GLU A 37 -9.14 5.81 -9.05
C GLU A 37 -8.07 6.07 -7.99
N ASP A 38 -6.81 6.16 -8.42
CA ASP A 38 -5.69 6.41 -7.52
C ASP A 38 -5.62 7.88 -7.04
N ALA A 39 -4.66 8.18 -6.16
CA ALA A 39 -4.48 9.52 -5.62
C ALA A 39 -4.10 10.58 -6.68
N ASP A 40 -3.59 10.16 -7.84
CA ASP A 40 -3.26 11.03 -8.96
C ASP A 40 -4.46 11.24 -9.92
N GLY A 41 -5.62 10.63 -9.61
CA GLY A 41 -6.84 10.69 -10.40
C GLY A 41 -6.84 9.75 -11.61
N LYS A 42 -5.89 8.81 -11.69
CA LYS A 42 -5.86 7.83 -12.78
C LYS A 42 -6.87 6.72 -12.50
N GLN A 43 -7.78 6.53 -13.44
CA GLN A 43 -8.85 5.55 -13.38
C GLN A 43 -8.46 4.26 -14.12
N THR A 44 -8.65 3.12 -13.47
CA THR A 44 -8.37 1.79 -14.01
C THR A 44 -9.62 0.92 -13.88
N LEU A 45 -10.08 0.34 -14.99
CA LEU A 45 -11.16 -0.65 -14.97
C LEU A 45 -10.59 -2.00 -14.54
N VAL A 46 -11.18 -2.55 -13.48
CA VAL A 46 -10.76 -3.77 -12.79
C VAL A 46 -11.80 -4.85 -13.02
N ASP A 47 -11.35 -6.07 -13.33
CA ASP A 47 -12.21 -7.25 -13.40
C ASP A 47 -12.24 -7.95 -12.04
N VAL A 48 -13.40 -7.89 -11.37
CA VAL A 48 -13.62 -8.51 -10.06
C VAL A 48 -14.41 -9.82 -10.16
N SER A 49 -14.59 -10.38 -11.37
CA SER A 49 -15.24 -11.69 -11.57
C SER A 49 -14.40 -12.88 -11.11
N HIS A 50 -13.11 -12.66 -10.84
CA HIS A 50 -12.12 -13.71 -10.66
C HIS A 50 -12.13 -14.34 -9.26
N ARG A 51 -12.89 -13.78 -8.31
CA ARG A 51 -13.11 -14.34 -6.97
C ARG A 51 -14.61 -14.32 -6.63
N ASP A 52 -15.08 -15.40 -6.01
CA ASP A 52 -16.40 -15.43 -5.38
C ASP A 52 -16.35 -14.50 -4.15
N TRP A 53 -17.22 -13.49 -4.10
CA TRP A 53 -17.38 -12.58 -2.97
C TRP A 53 -18.84 -12.63 -2.49
N GLU A 54 -19.06 -12.70 -1.18
CA GLU A 54 -20.40 -12.82 -0.61
C GLU A 54 -21.02 -11.45 -0.35
N ASP A 55 -20.18 -10.46 -0.01
CA ASP A 55 -20.59 -9.10 0.29
C ASP A 55 -19.58 -8.02 -0.15
N PHE A 56 -19.88 -6.77 0.22
CA PHE A 56 -19.09 -5.61 -0.15
C PHE A 56 -17.73 -5.56 0.57
N ASP A 57 -17.64 -6.07 1.79
CA ASP A 57 -16.39 -6.07 2.55
C ASP A 57 -15.42 -7.10 1.95
N ASP A 58 -15.92 -8.28 1.54
CA ASP A 58 -15.14 -9.26 0.78
C ASP A 58 -14.61 -8.67 -0.54
N LEU A 59 -15.47 -7.96 -1.28
CA LEU A 59 -15.09 -7.29 -2.53
C LEU A 59 -14.01 -6.23 -2.29
N LEU A 60 -14.12 -5.46 -1.21
CA LEU A 60 -13.13 -4.47 -0.83
C LEU A 60 -11.79 -5.12 -0.51
N ASP A 61 -11.77 -6.21 0.26
CA ASP A 61 -10.54 -6.94 0.59
C ASP A 61 -9.83 -7.45 -0.67
N ILE A 62 -10.59 -7.95 -1.66
CA ILE A 62 -10.04 -8.41 -2.95
C ILE A 62 -9.39 -7.26 -3.72
N ILE A 63 -10.10 -6.13 -3.83
CA ILE A 63 -9.58 -4.95 -4.52
C ILE A 63 -8.36 -4.40 -3.79
N VAL A 64 -8.39 -4.35 -2.46
CA VAL A 64 -7.24 -3.94 -1.65
C VAL A 64 -6.04 -4.85 -1.88
N GLU A 65 -6.19 -6.16 -1.78
CA GLU A 65 -5.08 -7.10 -2.03
C GLU A 65 -4.48 -6.96 -3.44
N GLU A 66 -5.31 -6.73 -4.45
CA GLU A 66 -4.85 -6.66 -5.85
C GLU A 66 -4.30 -5.28 -6.23
N TYR A 67 -4.81 -4.21 -5.62
CA TYR A 67 -4.47 -2.82 -5.94
C TYR A 67 -3.67 -2.09 -4.87
N GLU A 68 -3.35 -2.72 -3.74
CA GLU A 68 -2.40 -2.17 -2.78
C GLU A 68 -1.05 -2.04 -3.47
N THR A 69 -0.79 -0.81 -3.91
CA THR A 69 0.48 -0.46 -4.53
C THR A 69 1.50 -0.36 -3.40
N PRO A 70 2.56 -1.20 -3.41
CA PRO A 70 3.56 -1.15 -2.36
C PRO A 70 4.16 0.24 -2.31
N SER A 71 3.97 0.92 -1.18
CA SER A 71 4.46 2.27 -0.99
C SER A 71 5.94 2.21 -0.63
N PRO A 72 6.79 3.07 -1.19
CA PRO A 72 8.18 3.20 -0.72
C PRO A 72 8.28 3.51 0.78
N LEU A 73 7.20 4.02 1.39
CA LEU A 73 7.12 4.29 2.83
C LEU A 73 6.99 3.00 3.66
N ASP A 74 6.46 1.91 3.10
CA ASP A 74 6.33 0.62 3.79
C ASP A 74 7.68 -0.07 4.04
N ASP A 75 8.71 0.41 3.33
CA ASP A 75 10.09 -0.03 3.42
C ASP A 75 11.01 0.96 4.15
N VAL A 76 10.46 2.01 4.76
CA VAL A 76 11.23 2.99 5.54
C VAL A 76 10.62 3.14 6.94
N PHE A 77 11.45 2.89 7.95
CA PHE A 77 11.06 2.95 9.34
C PHE A 77 11.84 4.03 10.07
N THR A 78 11.22 4.64 11.05
CA THR A 78 11.96 5.29 12.13
C THR A 78 12.78 4.25 12.91
N ALA A 79 13.84 4.69 13.58
CA ALA A 79 14.62 3.80 14.46
C ALA A 79 13.76 3.13 15.55
N ALA A 80 12.67 3.77 15.99
CA ALA A 80 11.75 3.22 16.97
C ALA A 80 10.89 2.10 16.37
N GLU A 81 10.27 2.33 15.20
CA GLU A 81 9.50 1.31 14.48
C GLU A 81 10.37 0.10 14.11
N ALA A 82 11.57 0.36 13.59
CA ALA A 82 12.54 -0.69 13.28
C ALA A 82 12.97 -1.47 14.53
N ALA A 83 13.15 -0.80 15.66
CA ALA A 83 13.51 -1.47 16.91
C ALA A 83 12.38 -2.40 17.38
N ALA A 84 11.13 -1.95 17.30
CA ALA A 84 9.97 -2.78 17.63
C ALA A 84 9.88 -4.02 16.73
N LEU A 85 9.97 -3.84 15.40
CA LEU A 85 9.84 -4.92 14.41
C LEU A 85 10.97 -5.96 14.47
N TRP A 86 12.19 -5.57 14.88
CA TRP A 86 13.33 -6.49 15.01
C TRP A 86 13.57 -7.01 16.43
N GLY A 87 12.72 -6.63 17.40
CA GLY A 87 12.92 -6.94 18.82
C GLY A 87 14.27 -6.44 19.34
N LEU A 88 14.60 -5.18 19.04
CA LEU A 88 15.80 -4.47 19.46
C LEU A 88 15.42 -3.26 20.34
N ASP A 89 16.42 -2.65 20.97
CA ASP A 89 16.25 -1.34 21.60
C ASP A 89 16.48 -0.21 20.58
N GLU A 90 15.70 0.88 20.67
CA GLU A 90 15.83 2.03 19.76
C GLU A 90 17.26 2.61 19.76
N SER A 91 17.93 2.66 20.92
CA SER A 91 19.31 3.15 21.02
C SER A 91 20.29 2.29 20.23
N THR A 92 20.00 1.00 20.06
CA THR A 92 20.83 0.06 19.28
C THR A 92 20.79 0.43 17.79
N VAL A 93 19.59 0.68 17.25
CA VAL A 93 19.42 1.11 15.85
C VAL A 93 20.07 2.48 15.65
N LYS A 94 19.81 3.45 16.54
CA LYS A 94 20.44 4.79 16.49
C LYS A 94 21.97 4.71 16.52
N LYS A 95 22.54 3.86 17.37
CA LYS A 95 24.00 3.67 17.48
C LYS A 95 24.58 3.08 16.21
N ALA A 96 23.89 2.11 15.58
CA ALA A 96 24.33 1.55 14.31
C ALA A 96 24.33 2.59 13.17
N CYS A 97 23.36 3.50 13.15
CA CYS A 97 23.37 4.64 12.23
C CYS A 97 24.58 5.55 12.46
N LEU A 98 24.87 5.93 13.71
CA LEU A 98 26.02 6.76 14.06
C LEU A 98 27.38 6.09 13.77
N GLN A 99 27.44 4.77 13.89
CA GLN A 99 28.64 3.98 13.61
C GLN A 99 28.87 3.68 12.13
N GLY A 100 27.97 4.12 11.24
CA GLY A 100 28.08 3.86 9.80
C GLY A 100 27.90 2.38 9.43
N ARG A 101 27.16 1.61 10.23
CA ARG A 101 26.84 0.20 9.89
C ARG A 101 25.87 0.09 8.71
N PHE A 102 25.05 1.12 8.53
CA PHE A 102 24.18 1.32 7.36
C PHE A 102 24.94 2.06 6.26
N ARG A 103 24.62 1.73 5.01
CA ARG A 103 25.10 2.48 3.84
C ARG A 103 24.43 3.86 3.79
N HIS A 104 25.04 4.80 3.07
CA HIS A 104 24.56 6.19 2.99
C HIS A 104 23.12 6.34 2.46
N TYR A 105 22.62 5.37 1.71
CA TYR A 105 21.26 5.32 1.19
C TYR A 105 20.30 4.47 2.04
N GLU A 106 20.80 3.78 3.06
CA GLU A 106 20.01 2.89 3.92
C GLU A 106 19.59 3.55 5.23
N ALA A 107 20.29 4.63 5.66
CA ALA A 107 19.97 5.36 6.86
C ALA A 107 20.21 6.86 6.70
N LYS A 108 19.30 7.68 7.21
CA LYS A 108 19.38 9.14 7.19
C LYS A 108 18.82 9.74 8.48
N LYS A 109 19.43 10.83 8.95
CA LYS A 109 18.84 11.66 10.00
C LYS A 109 17.75 12.55 9.39
N SER A 110 16.51 12.41 9.86
CA SER A 110 15.35 13.21 9.41
C SER A 110 14.84 14.06 10.56
N GLY A 111 15.43 15.25 10.76
CA GLY A 111 15.13 16.07 11.93
C GLY A 111 15.47 15.33 13.23
N TRP A 112 14.46 15.03 14.05
CA TRP A 112 14.64 14.31 15.32
C TRP A 112 14.79 12.79 15.17
N PRO A 113 13.97 12.05 14.39
CA PRO A 113 14.18 10.62 14.20
C PRO A 113 15.36 10.28 13.26
N TRP A 114 15.86 9.06 13.42
CA TRP A 114 16.61 8.38 12.36
C TRP A 114 15.63 7.58 11.51
N LEU A 115 15.80 7.64 10.20
CA LEU A 115 15.11 6.77 9.26
C LEU A 115 16.07 5.68 8.78
N VAL A 116 15.57 4.47 8.66
CA VAL A 116 16.28 3.29 8.16
C VAL A 116 15.40 2.56 7.16
N THR A 117 16.01 1.98 6.13
CA THR A 117 15.31 1.12 5.17
C THR A 117 15.13 -0.30 5.72
N ARG A 118 14.06 -1.00 5.31
CA ARG A 118 13.87 -2.44 5.54
C ARG A 118 15.10 -3.22 5.12
N GLN A 119 15.56 -3.00 3.88
CA GLN A 119 16.74 -3.65 3.32
C GLN A 119 17.99 -3.43 4.18
N GLY A 120 18.20 -2.22 4.67
CA GLY A 120 19.31 -1.91 5.57
C GLY A 120 19.21 -2.67 6.89
N MET A 121 18.03 -2.73 7.49
CA MET A 121 17.78 -3.48 8.72
C MET A 121 18.03 -4.97 8.51
N GLU A 122 17.52 -5.56 7.43
CA GLU A 122 17.71 -6.96 7.08
C GLU A 122 19.19 -7.31 6.88
N ARG A 123 19.95 -6.45 6.21
CA ARG A 123 21.38 -6.64 6.00
C ARG A 123 22.18 -6.59 7.30
N VAL A 124 21.82 -5.71 8.23
CA VAL A 124 22.57 -5.47 9.47
C VAL A 124 22.18 -6.43 10.60
N TYR A 125 20.91 -6.86 10.64
CA TYR A 125 20.32 -7.59 11.76
C TYR A 125 19.57 -8.89 11.38
N GLY A 126 19.43 -9.22 10.09
CA GLY A 126 18.60 -10.33 9.62
C GLY A 126 17.12 -9.96 9.51
N GLY A 127 16.22 -10.91 9.28
CA GLY A 127 14.78 -10.63 9.15
C GLY A 127 14.15 -10.07 10.44
N PRO A 128 12.98 -9.42 10.33
CA PRO A 128 12.19 -9.00 11.50
C PRO A 128 11.77 -10.22 12.34
N LYS A 129 11.37 -9.99 13.60
CA LYS A 129 11.05 -11.05 14.58
C LYS A 129 9.56 -11.17 14.88
#